data_AF-A0A6S7B0N6-F1
#
_entry.id   AF-A0A6S7B0N6-F1
#
_cell.length_a   1.000
_cell.length_b   1.000
_cell.length_c   1.000
_cell.angle_alpha   90.00
_cell.angle_beta   90.00
_cell.angle_gamma   90.00
#
_symmetry.space_group_name_H-M   'P 1'
#
loop_
_entity.id
_entity.type
_entity.pdbx_description
1 polymer ?
#
loop_
_entity_poly.entity_id
_entity_poly.type
_entity_poly.pdbx_seq_one_letter_code
_entity_poly.pdbx_strand_id
1 'polypeptide(L)'
;MSGPVSGSQPMLGGVSLESSSGVRGADLVGADQETAMLSVQGERGRLLDKQIETQIQELRALNRRLELLNTVQAGLKGVQAQFNANAKHNKEWDDASGGWSFRRADEINRAAAEAGLNLGFSSDSNTWRLFGHMGDMKEFAHAYLPPDQADLLVKWRDKGDLRGHFLAETLVKKMAGSDGFMTPDYPGQTLNRCPGGIRYDSDYGELRQAVQRVQGAIDETSNQQQDQMLRLQALTNRRNESAEMLSNYVKKMQDSKMSISEKIRGT
;
A
#
# COMPACT_ATOMS: atom_id res chain seq x y z
N MET A 1 -21.77 -91.74 19.36
CA MET A 1 -21.84 -91.34 20.78
C MET A 1 -23.01 -90.37 20.90
N SER A 2 -24.19 -90.90 21.21
CA SER A 2 -24.77 -90.94 22.56
C SER A 2 -25.50 -89.63 22.87
N GLY A 3 -26.84 -89.68 22.93
CA GLY A 3 -27.75 -88.54 23.11
C GLY A 3 -27.92 -88.08 24.56
N PRO A 4 -29.16 -87.87 25.04
CA PRO A 4 -29.91 -86.60 25.05
C PRO A 4 -30.40 -86.19 26.46
N VAL A 5 -30.71 -84.90 26.73
CA VAL A 5 -31.56 -84.39 27.87
C VAL A 5 -31.93 -82.94 27.51
N SER A 6 -33.18 -82.46 27.32
CA SER A 6 -34.47 -82.51 28.04
C SER A 6 -34.69 -81.41 29.11
N GLY A 7 -35.75 -80.61 28.91
CA GLY A 7 -36.43 -79.73 29.89
C GLY A 7 -36.00 -78.25 29.84
N SER A 8 -36.85 -77.21 29.85
CA SER A 8 -38.30 -77.07 30.11
C SER A 8 -38.73 -75.65 29.67
N GLN A 9 -39.90 -75.48 29.04
CA GLN A 9 -40.64 -74.19 29.05
C GLN A 9 -41.49 -74.16 30.36
N PRO A 10 -41.77 -72.99 31.01
CA PRO A 10 -42.82 -72.04 30.55
C PRO A 10 -42.68 -70.53 30.93
N MET A 11 -43.39 -69.69 30.16
CA MET A 11 -44.12 -68.44 30.46
C MET A 11 -43.54 -67.31 31.36
N LEU A 12 -43.55 -66.07 30.85
CA LEU A 12 -44.14 -64.82 31.40
C LEU A 12 -43.32 -63.57 31.08
N GLY A 13 -44.01 -62.53 30.60
CA GLY A 13 -43.48 -61.17 30.58
C GLY A 13 -43.72 -60.42 29.28
N GLY A 14 -44.99 -60.22 28.91
CA GLY A 14 -45.32 -59.13 28.01
C GLY A 14 -44.89 -57.82 28.66
N VAL A 15 -43.93 -57.14 28.04
CA VAL A 15 -43.72 -55.70 28.26
C VAL A 15 -44.15 -55.03 26.96
N SER A 16 -45.37 -54.51 26.98
CA SER A 16 -45.76 -53.41 26.10
C SER A 16 -44.70 -52.31 26.22
N LEU A 17 -43.97 -52.07 25.13
CA LEU A 17 -43.39 -50.77 24.88
C LEU A 17 -44.30 -50.05 23.87
N GLU A 18 -45.45 -49.63 24.38
CA GLU A 18 -46.22 -48.55 23.79
C GLU A 18 -45.52 -47.22 24.09
N SER A 19 -45.24 -46.49 23.00
CA SER A 19 -45.22 -45.03 22.90
C SER A 19 -44.57 -44.24 24.05
N SER A 20 -43.30 -43.87 23.88
CA SER A 20 -42.87 -42.47 23.95
C SER A 20 -41.40 -42.35 23.55
N SER A 21 -41.02 -41.22 22.95
CA SER A 21 -39.64 -40.85 22.58
C SER A 21 -39.16 -41.23 21.16
N GLY A 22 -39.96 -40.89 20.15
CA GLY A 22 -39.46 -40.68 18.78
C GLY A 22 -38.87 -39.28 18.53
N VAL A 23 -38.83 -38.40 19.53
CA VAL A 23 -38.58 -36.94 19.33
C VAL A 23 -37.12 -36.51 19.62
N ARG A 24 -36.32 -37.31 20.33
CA ARG A 24 -35.01 -36.83 20.83
C ARG A 24 -33.84 -36.89 19.83
N GLY A 25 -33.94 -37.69 18.76
CA GLY A 25 -32.84 -37.85 17.80
C GLY A 25 -32.76 -36.76 16.73
N ALA A 26 -33.91 -36.31 16.20
CA ALA A 26 -33.97 -35.27 15.18
C ALA A 26 -33.76 -33.86 15.74
N ASP A 27 -34.24 -33.61 16.97
CA ASP A 27 -34.10 -32.30 17.65
C ASP A 27 -32.65 -32.01 18.08
N LEU A 28 -31.86 -33.04 18.45
CA LEU A 28 -30.44 -32.89 18.80
C LEU A 28 -29.56 -32.68 17.56
N VAL A 29 -29.87 -33.35 16.44
CA VAL A 29 -29.16 -33.15 15.17
C VAL A 29 -29.47 -31.77 14.57
N GLY A 30 -30.67 -31.23 14.77
CA GLY A 30 -31.03 -29.87 14.35
C GLY A 30 -30.30 -28.76 15.13
N ALA A 31 -30.11 -28.93 16.45
CA ALA A 31 -29.40 -27.95 17.29
C ALA A 31 -27.89 -27.83 16.95
N ASP A 32 -27.23 -28.95 16.65
CA ASP A 32 -25.83 -28.95 16.22
C ASP A 32 -25.67 -28.42 14.78
N GLN A 33 -26.63 -28.66 13.89
CA GLN A 33 -26.64 -28.08 12.54
C GLN A 33 -26.85 -26.56 12.55
N GLU A 34 -27.71 -26.06 13.45
CA GLU A 34 -27.94 -24.64 13.65
C GLU A 34 -26.69 -23.94 14.21
N THR A 35 -26.05 -24.56 15.21
CA THR A 35 -24.79 -24.08 15.79
C THR A 35 -23.67 -24.10 14.76
N ALA A 36 -23.58 -25.16 13.94
CA ALA A 36 -22.64 -25.26 12.84
C ALA A 36 -22.91 -24.22 11.73
N MET A 37 -24.17 -23.91 11.43
CA MET A 37 -24.52 -22.89 10.44
C MET A 37 -24.17 -21.49 10.94
N LEU A 38 -24.45 -21.18 12.20
CA LEU A 38 -24.05 -19.93 12.83
C LEU A 38 -22.53 -19.77 12.88
N SER A 39 -21.78 -20.84 13.14
CA SER A 39 -20.32 -20.80 13.12
C SER A 39 -19.78 -20.53 11.71
N VAL A 40 -20.35 -21.16 10.67
CA VAL A 40 -20.00 -20.92 9.26
C VAL A 40 -20.32 -19.48 8.83
N GLN A 41 -21.48 -18.96 9.21
CA GLN A 41 -21.86 -17.59 8.86
C GLN A 41 -21.02 -16.55 9.63
N GLY A 42 -20.65 -16.84 10.88
CA GLY A 42 -19.68 -16.05 11.64
C GLY A 42 -18.30 -16.01 10.97
N GLU A 43 -17.82 -17.14 10.46
CA GLU A 43 -16.55 -17.22 9.75
C GLU A 43 -16.59 -16.50 8.40
N ARG A 44 -17.71 -16.61 7.67
CA ARG A 44 -17.94 -15.83 6.44
C ARG A 44 -17.90 -14.33 6.69
N GLY A 45 -18.53 -13.87 7.78
CA GLY A 45 -18.50 -12.46 8.19
C GLY A 45 -17.07 -11.98 8.46
N ARG A 46 -16.31 -12.74 9.26
CA ARG A 46 -14.89 -12.42 9.54
C ARG A 46 -14.04 -12.35 8.28
N LEU A 47 -14.25 -13.25 7.32
CA LEU A 47 -13.51 -13.23 6.06
C LEU A 47 -13.87 -12.01 5.21
N LEU A 48 -15.15 -11.63 5.14
CA LEU A 48 -15.58 -10.42 4.44
C LEU A 48 -14.99 -9.16 5.08
N ASP A 49 -14.96 -9.08 6.42
CA ASP A 49 -14.36 -7.95 7.13
C ASP A 49 -12.85 -7.84 6.84
N LYS A 50 -12.11 -8.96 6.82
CA LYS A 50 -10.70 -8.99 6.43
C LYS A 50 -10.47 -8.54 4.99
N GLN A 51 -11.35 -8.93 4.07
CA GLN A 51 -11.27 -8.49 2.68
C GLN A 51 -11.51 -6.98 2.57
N ILE A 52 -12.50 -6.44 3.28
CA ILE A 52 -12.76 -4.99 3.36
C ILE A 52 -11.55 -4.26 3.93
N GLU A 53 -10.95 -4.77 5.01
CA GLU A 53 -9.77 -4.16 5.61
C GLU A 53 -8.59 -4.11 4.63
N THR A 54 -8.29 -5.24 3.98
CA THR A 54 -7.24 -5.32 2.95
C THR A 54 -7.49 -4.32 1.83
N GLN A 55 -8.73 -4.27 1.35
CA GLN A 55 -9.17 -3.37 0.30
C GLN A 55 -8.98 -1.88 0.67
N ILE A 56 -9.24 -1.52 1.93
CA ILE A 56 -9.01 -0.15 2.44
C ILE A 56 -7.52 0.18 2.48
N GLN A 57 -6.66 -0.76 2.87
CA GLN A 57 -5.22 -0.52 2.89
C GLN A 57 -4.65 -0.33 1.47
N GLU A 58 -5.09 -1.15 0.52
CA GLU A 58 -4.75 -0.99 -0.90
C GLU A 58 -5.20 0.38 -1.43
N LEU A 59 -6.43 0.80 -1.11
CA LEU A 59 -6.94 2.12 -1.50
C LEU A 59 -6.10 3.26 -0.88
N ARG A 60 -5.70 3.14 0.39
CA ARG A 60 -4.82 4.13 1.05
C ARG A 60 -3.46 4.22 0.36
N ALA A 61 -2.88 3.08 -0.02
CA ALA A 61 -1.61 3.06 -0.75
C ALA A 61 -1.74 3.72 -2.13
N LEU A 62 -2.83 3.47 -2.86
CA LEU A 62 -3.12 4.11 -4.15
C LEU A 62 -3.31 5.62 -3.99
N ASN A 63 -4.03 6.08 -2.96
CA ASN A 63 -4.19 7.51 -2.66
C ASN A 63 -2.83 8.19 -2.41
N ARG A 64 -1.99 7.59 -1.56
CA ARG A 64 -0.64 8.10 -1.30
C ARG A 64 0.19 8.16 -2.57
N ARG A 65 0.13 7.13 -3.42
CA ARG A 65 0.84 7.12 -4.70
C ARG A 65 0.35 8.23 -5.63
N LEU A 66 -0.96 8.45 -5.73
CA LEU A 66 -1.55 9.55 -6.51
C LEU A 66 -1.07 10.92 -6.03
N GLU A 67 -1.04 11.16 -4.71
CA GLU A 67 -0.52 12.41 -4.13
C GLU A 67 0.95 12.65 -4.50
N LEU A 68 1.79 11.62 -4.39
CA LEU A 68 3.20 11.68 -4.78
C LEU A 68 3.34 11.95 -6.28
N LEU A 69 2.60 11.25 -7.14
CA LEU A 69 2.63 11.46 -8.59
C LEU A 69 2.15 12.86 -8.98
N ASN A 70 1.15 13.41 -8.30
CA ASN A 70 0.71 14.79 -8.50
C ASN A 70 1.79 15.80 -8.09
N THR A 71 2.52 15.52 -7.01
CA THR A 71 3.67 16.33 -6.57
C THR A 71 4.76 16.33 -7.64
N VAL A 72 5.12 15.16 -8.17
CA VAL A 72 6.06 15.01 -9.29
C VAL A 72 5.57 15.79 -10.50
N GLN A 73 4.31 15.65 -10.88
CA GLN A 73 3.75 16.31 -12.05
C GLN A 73 3.80 17.83 -11.92
N ALA A 74 3.40 18.36 -10.77
CA ALA A 74 3.44 19.80 -10.50
C ALA A 74 4.88 20.32 -10.55
N GLY A 75 5.82 19.59 -9.95
CA GLY A 75 7.24 19.92 -10.00
C GLY A 75 7.78 19.96 -11.42
N LEU A 76 7.58 18.90 -12.21
CA LEU A 76 8.05 18.82 -13.60
C LEU A 76 7.40 19.87 -14.49
N LYS A 77 6.09 20.11 -14.39
CA LYS A 77 5.40 21.16 -15.16
C LYS A 77 5.92 22.54 -14.81
N GLY A 78 6.24 22.77 -13.55
CA GLY A 78 6.80 24.06 -13.14
C GLY A 78 8.28 24.23 -13.53
N VAL A 79 9.04 23.14 -13.72
CA VAL A 79 10.34 23.19 -14.43
C VAL A 79 10.11 23.45 -15.92
N GLN A 80 9.14 22.79 -16.53
CA GLN A 80 8.80 22.97 -17.95
C GLN A 80 8.42 24.41 -18.28
N ALA A 81 7.78 25.12 -17.34
CA ALA A 81 7.44 26.53 -17.47
C ALA A 81 8.65 27.48 -17.47
N GLN A 82 9.82 27.04 -16.99
CA GLN A 82 11.07 27.80 -17.07
C GLN A 82 11.68 27.78 -18.47
N PHE A 83 11.23 26.88 -19.33
CA PHE A 83 11.64 26.87 -20.73
C PHE A 83 10.73 27.80 -21.54
N ASN A 84 11.32 28.54 -22.47
CA ASN A 84 10.54 29.32 -23.43
C ASN A 84 9.72 28.38 -24.34
N ALA A 85 8.59 28.86 -24.87
CA ALA A 85 7.69 28.04 -25.69
C ALA A 85 8.38 27.37 -26.90
N ASN A 86 9.43 28.01 -27.43
CA ASN A 86 10.21 27.52 -28.56
C ASN A 86 11.58 26.95 -28.15
N ALA A 87 11.71 26.48 -26.90
CA ALA A 87 12.93 25.85 -26.42
C ALA A 87 13.33 24.68 -27.32
N LYS A 88 14.61 24.61 -27.67
CA LYS A 88 15.17 23.45 -28.36
C LYS A 88 15.12 22.25 -27.42
N HIS A 89 15.03 21.05 -28.00
CA HIS A 89 14.96 19.81 -27.21
C HIS A 89 16.19 19.58 -26.35
N ASN A 90 17.37 19.91 -26.87
CA ASN A 90 18.67 19.76 -26.20
C ASN A 90 19.03 20.97 -25.32
N LYS A 91 18.03 21.76 -24.94
CA LYS A 91 18.25 22.85 -24.01
C LYS A 91 18.19 22.26 -22.61
N GLU A 92 19.29 22.42 -21.87
CA GLU A 92 19.41 21.96 -20.50
C GLU A 92 18.57 22.83 -19.55
N TRP A 93 18.12 22.25 -18.44
CA TRP A 93 17.37 22.98 -17.41
C TRP A 93 18.20 24.11 -16.82
N ASP A 94 19.51 23.93 -16.69
CA ASP A 94 20.39 24.98 -16.21
C ASP A 94 20.35 26.27 -17.04
N ASP A 95 20.18 26.14 -18.36
CA ASP A 95 20.07 27.26 -19.29
C ASP A 95 18.65 27.87 -19.34
N ALA A 96 17.70 27.33 -18.58
CA ALA A 96 16.30 27.79 -18.54
C ALA A 96 16.14 29.10 -17.75
N SER A 97 15.02 29.81 -17.96
CA SER A 97 14.75 31.04 -17.21
C SER A 97 14.47 30.71 -15.74
N GLY A 98 15.38 31.13 -14.85
CA GLY A 98 15.33 30.80 -13.42
C GLY A 98 16.44 29.86 -12.98
N GLY A 99 17.18 29.25 -13.91
CA GLY A 99 18.27 28.34 -13.64
C GLY A 99 17.82 27.03 -12.98
N TRP A 100 18.78 26.13 -12.83
CA TRP A 100 18.57 24.92 -12.06
C TRP A 100 18.35 25.23 -10.57
N SER A 101 17.65 24.33 -9.87
CA SER A 101 17.50 24.39 -8.42
C SER A 101 17.61 23.00 -7.83
N PHE A 102 18.60 22.81 -6.95
CA PHE A 102 18.80 21.56 -6.24
C PHE A 102 17.55 21.14 -5.46
N ARG A 103 16.98 22.06 -4.65
CA ARG A 103 15.82 21.74 -3.80
C ARG A 103 14.65 21.21 -4.63
N ARG A 104 14.38 21.87 -5.76
CA ARG A 104 13.29 21.47 -6.66
C ARG A 104 13.54 20.10 -7.29
N ALA A 105 14.78 19.84 -7.71
CA ALA A 105 15.16 18.55 -8.27
C ALA A 105 15.02 17.42 -7.24
N ASP A 106 15.47 17.64 -5.99
CA ASP A 106 15.34 16.66 -4.90
C ASP A 106 13.87 16.38 -4.56
N GLU A 107 13.03 17.41 -4.45
CA GLU A 107 11.60 17.24 -4.20
C GLU A 107 10.92 16.36 -5.26
N ILE A 108 11.18 16.63 -6.55
CA ILE A 108 10.65 15.85 -7.67
C ILE A 108 11.17 14.42 -7.63
N ASN A 109 12.48 14.23 -7.48
CA ASN A 109 13.11 12.92 -7.53
C ASN A 109 12.74 12.04 -6.33
N ARG A 110 12.63 12.63 -5.13
CA ARG A 110 12.18 11.93 -3.93
C ARG A 110 10.73 11.49 -4.07
N ALA A 111 9.84 12.39 -4.51
CA ALA A 111 8.44 12.03 -4.73
C ALA A 111 8.28 10.93 -5.81
N ALA A 112 9.09 10.99 -6.88
CA ALA A 112 9.10 9.96 -7.92
C ALA A 112 9.61 8.62 -7.39
N ALA A 113 10.68 8.63 -6.62
CA ALA A 113 11.24 7.44 -5.98
C ALA A 113 10.24 6.78 -5.01
N GLU A 114 9.62 7.57 -4.13
CA GLU A 114 8.60 7.09 -3.19
C GLU A 114 7.35 6.57 -3.92
N ALA A 115 7.00 7.16 -5.07
CA ALA A 115 5.91 6.68 -5.93
C ALA A 115 6.28 5.42 -6.73
N GLY A 116 7.54 4.96 -6.67
CA GLY A 116 8.06 3.85 -7.46
C GLY A 116 8.13 4.15 -8.96
N LEU A 117 8.29 5.43 -9.34
CA LEU A 117 8.32 5.87 -10.74
C LEU A 117 9.74 6.24 -11.19
N ASN A 118 10.16 5.67 -12.31
CA ASN A 118 11.34 6.09 -13.06
C ASN A 118 10.93 7.19 -14.05
N LEU A 119 11.58 8.36 -13.98
CA LEU A 119 11.25 9.51 -14.83
C LEU A 119 11.87 9.42 -16.23
N GLY A 120 12.87 8.56 -16.42
CA GLY A 120 13.47 8.23 -17.72
C GLY A 120 14.45 9.28 -18.25
N PHE A 121 15.02 10.12 -17.38
CA PHE A 121 16.16 10.96 -17.74
C PHE A 121 17.42 10.10 -17.92
N SER A 122 18.30 10.49 -18.83
CA SER A 122 19.60 9.84 -18.98
C SER A 122 20.45 10.00 -17.69
N SER A 123 21.32 9.02 -17.39
CA SER A 123 22.28 9.15 -16.28
C SER A 123 23.60 9.73 -16.78
N ASP A 124 24.06 10.85 -16.21
CA ASP A 124 25.48 11.24 -16.32
C ASP A 124 26.26 10.61 -15.16
N SER A 125 27.39 10.00 -15.49
CA SER A 125 28.36 9.48 -14.52
C SER A 125 29.14 10.58 -13.78
N ASN A 126 29.05 11.84 -14.25
CA ASN A 126 29.84 12.93 -13.71
C ASN A 126 29.19 13.60 -12.49
N THR A 127 29.26 12.91 -11.37
CA THR A 127 28.78 13.33 -10.05
C THR A 127 29.35 14.67 -9.56
N TRP A 128 30.50 15.13 -10.09
CA TRP A 128 31.02 16.47 -9.81
C TRP A 128 30.12 17.59 -10.35
N ARG A 129 29.38 17.33 -11.43
CA ARG A 129 28.48 18.31 -12.03
C ARG A 129 27.21 18.53 -11.20
N LEU A 130 26.84 17.61 -10.28
CA LEU A 130 25.81 17.85 -9.26
C LEU A 130 26.18 18.99 -8.30
N PHE A 131 27.49 19.24 -8.13
CA PHE A 131 28.03 20.38 -7.39
C PHE A 131 28.31 21.61 -8.28
N GLY A 132 27.99 21.53 -9.57
CA GLY A 132 28.42 22.47 -10.61
C GLY A 132 27.90 23.89 -10.43
N HIS A 133 26.81 24.08 -9.67
CA HIS A 133 26.27 25.41 -9.37
C HIS A 133 26.60 25.91 -7.97
N MET A 134 27.19 27.10 -7.95
CA MET A 134 27.83 27.72 -6.79
C MET A 134 26.86 28.12 -5.67
N GLY A 135 25.58 28.34 -6.01
CA GLY A 135 24.48 28.53 -5.07
C GLY A 135 23.99 27.21 -4.49
N ASP A 136 23.74 26.24 -5.36
CA ASP A 136 23.21 24.93 -5.01
C ASP A 136 24.12 24.10 -4.12
N MET A 137 25.44 24.23 -4.24
CA MET A 137 26.37 23.55 -3.35
C MET A 137 26.12 23.92 -1.86
N LYS A 138 25.80 25.19 -1.58
CA LYS A 138 25.53 25.63 -0.21
C LYS A 138 24.18 25.14 0.27
N GLU A 139 23.16 25.19 -0.59
CA GLU A 139 21.82 24.69 -0.26
C GLU A 139 21.86 23.19 0.03
N PHE A 140 22.53 22.42 -0.82
CA PHE A 140 22.82 21.01 -0.60
C PHE A 140 23.53 20.79 0.74
N ALA A 141 24.62 21.53 0.98
CA ALA A 141 25.42 21.38 2.18
C ALA A 141 24.58 21.59 3.45
N HIS A 142 23.79 22.66 3.51
CA HIS A 142 22.94 22.94 4.66
C HIS A 142 21.74 21.99 4.81
N ALA A 143 21.25 21.42 3.72
CA ALA A 143 20.10 20.53 3.76
C ALA A 143 20.44 19.11 4.20
N TYR A 144 21.64 18.59 3.88
CA TYR A 144 21.95 17.17 4.11
C TYR A 144 23.23 16.89 4.87
N LEU A 145 24.09 17.88 5.14
CA LEU A 145 25.31 17.66 5.88
C LEU A 145 25.19 18.17 7.32
N PRO A 146 25.91 17.55 8.26
CA PRO A 146 26.17 18.13 9.57
C PRO A 146 26.67 19.58 9.46
N PRO A 147 26.31 20.48 10.40
CA PRO A 147 26.65 21.91 10.29
C PRO A 147 28.14 22.20 10.08
N ASP A 148 29.02 21.43 10.72
CA ASP A 148 30.47 21.52 10.58
C ASP A 148 30.96 21.15 9.17
N GLN A 149 30.38 20.11 8.58
CA GLN A 149 30.66 19.70 7.20
C GLN A 149 30.08 20.69 6.18
N ALA A 150 28.88 21.20 6.46
CA ALA A 150 28.26 22.21 5.64
C ALA A 150 29.12 23.48 5.58
N ASP A 151 29.60 23.94 6.73
CA ASP A 151 30.51 25.08 6.85
C ASP A 151 31.82 24.89 6.09
N LEU A 152 32.35 23.66 6.05
CA LEU A 152 33.56 23.35 5.29
C LEU A 152 33.34 23.49 3.77
N LEU A 153 32.23 22.97 3.24
CA LEU A 153 31.88 23.16 1.82
C LEU A 153 31.63 24.63 1.50
N VAL A 154 30.92 25.33 2.39
CA VAL A 154 30.64 26.77 2.30
C VAL A 154 31.95 27.57 2.26
N LYS A 155 32.93 27.24 3.10
CA LYS A 155 34.27 27.87 3.15
C LYS A 155 35.11 27.52 1.92
N TRP A 156 35.05 26.29 1.44
CA TRP A 156 35.72 25.93 0.18
C TRP A 156 35.20 26.78 -0.96
N ARG A 157 33.87 26.90 -1.09
CA ARG A 157 33.24 27.72 -2.12
C ARG A 157 33.60 29.20 -2.02
N ASP A 158 33.64 29.80 -0.82
CA ASP A 158 33.92 31.24 -0.68
C ASP A 158 35.40 31.61 -0.68
N LYS A 159 36.23 30.72 -0.13
CA LYS A 159 37.61 31.05 0.25
C LYS A 159 38.64 30.09 -0.33
N GLY A 160 38.23 29.10 -1.12
CA GLY A 160 39.11 28.08 -1.68
C GLY A 160 39.71 27.15 -0.63
N ASP A 161 39.08 26.99 0.54
CA ASP A 161 39.57 26.12 1.61
C ASP A 161 39.69 24.65 1.15
N LEU A 162 40.91 24.14 1.10
CA LEU A 162 41.23 22.77 0.67
C LEU A 162 40.51 21.71 1.51
N ARG A 163 40.18 21.98 2.78
CA ARG A 163 39.45 21.02 3.62
C ARG A 163 38.06 20.73 3.07
N GLY A 164 37.35 21.75 2.60
CA GLY A 164 36.06 21.55 1.97
C GLY A 164 36.17 20.92 0.58
N HIS A 165 37.26 21.15 -0.16
CA HIS A 165 37.54 20.41 -1.41
C HIS A 165 37.63 18.90 -1.17
N PHE A 166 38.43 18.47 -0.18
CA PHE A 166 38.55 17.04 0.14
C PHE A 166 37.24 16.42 0.65
N LEU A 167 36.45 17.20 1.39
CA LEU A 167 35.11 16.79 1.78
C LEU A 167 34.22 16.60 0.53
N ALA A 168 34.20 17.57 -0.39
CA ALA A 168 33.45 17.47 -1.64
C ALA A 168 33.87 16.24 -2.47
N GLU A 169 35.18 16.00 -2.63
CA GLU A 169 35.71 14.81 -3.32
C GLU A 169 35.24 13.51 -2.65
N THR A 170 35.22 13.47 -1.32
CA THR A 170 34.72 12.30 -0.57
C THR A 170 33.23 12.10 -0.79
N LEU A 171 32.44 13.18 -0.80
CA LEU A 171 31.00 13.14 -1.05
C LEU A 171 30.67 12.71 -2.48
N VAL A 172 31.40 13.23 -3.47
CA VAL A 172 31.33 12.78 -4.87
C VAL A 172 31.57 11.28 -4.96
N LYS A 173 32.65 10.77 -4.37
CA LYS A 173 32.96 9.33 -4.41
C LYS A 173 31.87 8.49 -3.75
N LYS A 174 31.30 8.96 -2.63
CA LYS A 174 30.15 8.30 -2.00
C LYS A 174 28.93 8.28 -2.90
N MET A 175 28.58 9.41 -3.52
CA MET A 175 27.45 9.50 -4.46
C MET A 175 27.64 8.72 -5.76
N ALA A 176 28.88 8.63 -6.26
CA ALA A 176 29.24 7.89 -7.46
C ALA A 176 29.34 6.37 -7.20
N GLY A 177 29.63 5.97 -5.96
CA GLY A 177 29.63 4.58 -5.53
C GLY A 177 28.21 4.02 -5.33
N SER A 178 28.10 2.68 -5.29
CA SER A 178 26.86 1.96 -4.95
C SER A 178 26.28 2.31 -3.57
N ASP A 179 27.07 2.94 -2.71
CA ASP A 179 26.78 3.19 -1.29
C ASP A 179 26.11 4.55 -1.04
N GLY A 180 25.40 5.07 -2.05
CA GLY A 180 25.21 6.51 -2.21
C GLY A 180 24.63 7.31 -1.03
N PHE A 181 24.76 8.63 -1.17
CA PHE A 181 24.68 9.57 -0.07
C PHE A 181 23.33 9.60 0.67
N MET A 182 23.35 9.24 1.96
CA MET A 182 22.19 9.12 2.85
C MET A 182 21.59 10.48 3.19
N THR A 183 20.27 10.60 3.14
CA THR A 183 19.58 11.82 3.62
C THR A 183 19.13 11.70 5.08
N PRO A 184 19.08 12.81 5.84
CA PRO A 184 18.77 12.80 7.28
C PRO A 184 17.46 12.09 7.64
N ASP A 185 16.43 12.22 6.79
CA ASP A 185 15.10 11.65 7.03
C ASP A 185 15.02 10.14 6.72
N TYR A 186 15.99 9.60 5.96
CA TYR A 186 16.01 8.21 5.48
C TYR A 186 17.44 7.68 5.33
N PRO A 187 18.02 7.08 6.40
CA PRO A 187 19.31 6.40 6.29
C PRO A 187 19.20 5.21 5.33
N GLY A 188 19.99 5.20 4.26
CA GLY A 188 20.00 4.15 3.23
C GLY A 188 19.63 4.57 1.80
N GLN A 189 19.20 5.82 1.59
CA GLN A 189 18.78 6.30 0.26
C GLN A 189 19.80 7.28 -0.31
N THR A 190 20.29 7.00 -1.51
CA THR A 190 21.27 7.84 -2.23
C THR A 190 20.60 9.08 -2.84
N LEU A 191 21.32 10.19 -3.01
CA LEU A 191 20.88 11.34 -3.83
C LEU A 191 20.52 10.96 -5.27
N ASN A 192 20.95 9.78 -5.72
CA ASN A 192 20.54 9.16 -6.98
C ASN A 192 19.21 8.38 -6.79
N ARG A 193 18.23 9.02 -6.13
CA ARG A 193 17.04 8.35 -5.56
C ARG A 193 16.05 7.86 -6.61
N CYS A 194 16.07 8.43 -7.81
CA CYS A 194 15.28 7.97 -8.94
C CYS A 194 16.26 7.56 -10.06
N PRO A 195 16.36 6.27 -10.43
CA PRO A 195 16.99 5.88 -11.69
C PRO A 195 16.36 6.72 -12.81
N GLY A 196 17.18 7.51 -13.48
CA GLY A 196 16.71 8.48 -14.47
C GLY A 196 15.87 9.61 -13.90
N GLY A 197 16.21 10.16 -12.74
CA GLY A 197 15.62 11.37 -12.17
C GLY A 197 16.09 12.67 -12.84
N ILE A 198 15.37 13.77 -12.60
CA ILE A 198 15.67 15.09 -13.18
C ILE A 198 16.94 15.70 -12.57
N ARG A 199 17.74 16.38 -13.40
CA ARG A 199 19.07 16.94 -13.09
C ARG A 199 19.24 18.30 -13.77
N TYR A 200 20.33 19.01 -13.47
CA TYR A 200 20.64 20.33 -14.05
C TYR A 200 20.80 20.30 -15.58
N ASP A 201 21.41 19.24 -16.10
CA ASP A 201 21.60 18.95 -17.53
C ASP A 201 20.42 18.20 -18.15
N SER A 202 19.30 18.04 -17.42
CA SER A 202 18.12 17.42 -18.00
C SER A 202 17.58 18.30 -19.12
N ASP A 203 17.51 17.69 -20.29
CA ASP A 203 17.11 18.37 -21.51
C ASP A 203 15.59 18.58 -21.56
N TYR A 204 15.16 19.69 -22.16
CA TYR A 204 13.74 20.00 -22.36
C TYR A 204 12.97 18.86 -23.04
N GLY A 205 13.62 18.15 -23.97
CA GLY A 205 13.07 16.96 -24.61
C GLY A 205 12.76 15.83 -23.63
N GLU A 206 13.70 15.50 -22.76
CA GLU A 206 13.54 14.46 -21.73
C GLU A 206 12.48 14.88 -20.70
N LEU A 207 12.46 16.16 -20.32
CA LEU A 207 11.48 16.72 -19.39
C LEU A 207 10.04 16.52 -19.90
N ARG A 208 9.79 16.79 -21.19
CA ARG A 208 8.47 16.57 -21.77
C ARG A 208 8.06 15.10 -21.75
N GLN A 209 9.00 14.20 -22.02
CA GLN A 209 8.74 12.76 -21.92
C GLN A 209 8.46 12.34 -20.48
N ALA A 210 9.20 12.87 -19.50
CA ALA A 210 8.97 12.60 -18.08
C ALA A 210 7.57 13.08 -17.63
N VAL A 211 7.14 14.27 -18.06
CA VAL A 211 5.78 14.77 -17.79
C VAL A 211 4.71 13.82 -18.36
N GLN A 212 4.92 13.30 -19.58
CA GLN A 212 4.01 12.33 -20.19
C GLN A 212 4.00 10.99 -19.43
N ARG A 213 5.16 10.47 -19.01
CA ARG A 213 5.26 9.24 -18.20
C ARG A 213 4.51 9.38 -16.88
N VAL A 214 4.68 10.51 -16.19
CA VAL A 214 3.98 10.79 -14.93
C VAL A 214 2.48 10.90 -15.16
N GLN A 215 2.03 11.55 -16.24
CA GLN A 215 0.60 11.60 -16.59
C GLN A 215 0.03 10.18 -16.79
N GLY A 216 0.72 9.32 -17.55
CA GLY A 216 0.29 7.93 -17.73
C GLY A 216 0.21 7.16 -16.41
N ALA A 217 1.19 7.34 -15.52
CA ALA A 217 1.18 6.71 -14.20
C ALA A 217 0.04 7.23 -13.29
N ILE A 218 -0.31 8.52 -13.38
CA ILE A 218 -1.47 9.10 -12.68
C ILE A 218 -2.75 8.46 -13.21
N ASP A 219 -2.92 8.38 -14.53
CA ASP A 219 -4.11 7.82 -15.15
C ASP A 219 -4.28 6.35 -14.77
N GLU A 220 -3.21 5.56 -14.80
CA GLU A 220 -3.21 4.17 -14.36
C GLU A 220 -3.59 4.03 -12.88
N THR A 221 -2.95 4.80 -12.00
CA THR A 221 -3.21 4.73 -10.55
C THR A 221 -4.63 5.19 -10.20
N SER A 222 -5.14 6.22 -10.90
CA SER A 222 -6.52 6.69 -10.78
C SER A 222 -7.53 5.62 -11.20
N ASN A 223 -7.29 4.92 -12.31
CA ASN A 223 -8.14 3.82 -12.74
C ASN A 223 -8.13 2.66 -11.72
N GLN A 224 -6.96 2.31 -11.18
CA GLN A 224 -6.85 1.30 -10.12
C GLN A 224 -7.60 1.72 -8.85
N GLN A 225 -7.51 2.99 -8.45
CA GLN A 225 -8.26 3.55 -7.33
C GLN A 225 -9.77 3.43 -7.54
N GLN A 226 -10.27 3.74 -8.75
CA GLN A 226 -11.69 3.60 -9.10
C GLN A 226 -12.17 2.14 -9.03
N ASP A 227 -11.38 1.18 -9.56
CA ASP A 227 -11.68 -0.25 -9.45
C ASP A 227 -11.74 -0.71 -7.98
N GLN A 228 -10.74 -0.30 -7.18
CA GLN A 228 -10.73 -0.63 -5.76
C GLN A 228 -11.90 -0.02 -5.00
N MET A 229 -12.38 1.17 -5.40
CA MET A 229 -13.60 1.77 -4.83
C MET A 229 -14.86 0.98 -5.16
N LEU A 230 -15.03 0.55 -6.41
CA LEU A 230 -16.16 -0.30 -6.82
C LEU A 230 -16.15 -1.63 -6.08
N ARG A 231 -14.97 -2.24 -5.94
CA ARG A 231 -14.80 -3.49 -5.19
C ARG A 231 -15.11 -3.32 -3.71
N LEU A 232 -14.68 -2.22 -3.10
CA LEU A 232 -14.99 -1.89 -1.71
C LEU A 232 -16.50 -1.71 -1.50
N GLN A 233 -17.19 -1.03 -2.42
CA GLN A 233 -18.65 -0.88 -2.38
C GLN A 233 -19.35 -2.23 -2.47
N ALA A 234 -18.93 -3.10 -3.41
CA ALA A 234 -19.49 -4.44 -3.56
C ALA A 234 -19.28 -5.31 -2.32
N LEU A 235 -18.08 -5.28 -1.70
CA LEU A 235 -17.78 -5.99 -0.46
C LEU A 235 -18.63 -5.47 0.70
N THR A 236 -18.79 -4.14 0.81
CA THR A 236 -19.62 -3.50 1.83
C THR A 236 -21.08 -3.93 1.70
N ASN A 237 -21.62 -3.95 0.48
CA ASN A 237 -22.99 -4.42 0.22
C ASN A 237 -23.15 -5.89 0.62
N ARG A 238 -22.24 -6.78 0.21
CA ARG A 238 -22.26 -8.21 0.59
C ARG A 238 -22.18 -8.42 2.10
N ARG A 239 -21.39 -7.60 2.80
CA ARG A 239 -21.29 -7.64 4.27
C ARG A 239 -22.60 -7.22 4.91
N ASN A 240 -23.25 -6.17 4.43
CA ASN A 240 -24.55 -5.72 4.94
C ASN A 240 -25.64 -6.76 4.70
N GLU A 241 -25.72 -7.33 3.48
CA GLU A 241 -26.63 -8.43 3.17
C GLU A 241 -26.42 -9.65 4.10
N SER A 242 -25.15 -10.00 4.35
CA SER A 242 -24.81 -11.11 5.26
C SER A 242 -25.21 -10.81 6.70
N ALA A 243 -25.04 -9.57 7.17
CA ALA A 243 -25.47 -9.14 8.49
C ALA A 243 -27.00 -9.16 8.64
N GLU A 244 -27.74 -8.75 7.61
CA GLU A 244 -29.20 -8.84 7.58
C GLU A 244 -29.70 -10.29 7.59
N MET A 245 -29.08 -11.17 6.76
CA MET A 245 -29.38 -12.60 6.76
C MET A 245 -29.12 -13.23 8.13
N LEU A 246 -27.99 -12.91 8.76
CA LEU A 246 -27.66 -13.34 10.11
C LEU A 246 -28.68 -12.86 11.15
N SER A 247 -29.08 -11.59 11.09
CA SER A 247 -30.09 -11.03 11.98
C SER A 247 -31.43 -11.74 11.83
N ASN A 248 -31.87 -11.98 10.60
CA ASN A 248 -33.12 -12.67 10.30
C ASN A 248 -33.08 -14.14 10.74
N TYR A 249 -31.93 -14.81 10.60
CA TYR A 249 -31.74 -16.17 11.08
C TYR A 249 -31.83 -16.26 12.60
N VAL A 250 -31.13 -15.36 13.32
CA VAL A 250 -31.17 -15.30 14.79
C VAL A 250 -32.60 -15.03 15.30
N LYS A 251 -33.33 -14.12 14.66
CA LYS A 251 -34.75 -13.85 15.00
C LYS A 251 -35.62 -15.10 14.83
N LYS A 252 -35.55 -15.76 13.66
CA LYS A 252 -36.30 -17.01 13.42
C LYS A 252 -35.95 -18.10 14.44
N MET A 253 -34.69 -18.16 14.86
CA MET A 253 -34.25 -19.10 15.89
C MET A 253 -34.82 -18.77 17.27
N GLN A 254 -34.84 -17.50 17.66
CA GLN A 254 -35.47 -17.06 18.89
C GLN A 254 -36.96 -17.37 18.88
N ASP A 255 -37.66 -17.05 17.79
CA ASP A 255 -39.10 -17.32 17.64
C ASP A 255 -39.40 -18.82 17.71
N SER A 256 -38.56 -19.66 17.08
CA SER A 256 -38.69 -21.12 17.15
C SER A 256 -38.52 -21.64 18.58
N LYS A 257 -37.52 -21.13 19.31
CA LYS A 257 -37.31 -21.47 20.73
C LYS A 257 -38.48 -21.02 21.60
N MET A 258 -39.04 -19.83 21.37
CA MET A 258 -40.21 -19.36 22.09
C MET A 258 -41.44 -20.23 21.81
N SER A 259 -41.68 -20.59 20.55
CA SER A 259 -42.79 -21.49 20.18
C SER A 259 -42.67 -22.87 20.82
N ILE A 260 -41.46 -23.44 20.90
CA ILE A 260 -41.22 -24.70 21.62
C ILE A 260 -41.48 -24.52 23.12
N SER A 261 -40.99 -23.44 23.71
CA SER A 261 -41.22 -23.15 25.14
C SER A 261 -42.70 -22.96 25.44
N GLU A 262 -43.46 -22.31 24.57
CA GLU A 262 -44.91 -22.14 24.71
C GLU A 262 -45.63 -23.49 24.65
N LYS A 263 -45.27 -24.35 23.69
CA LYS A 263 -45.83 -25.70 23.58
C LYS A 263 -45.54 -26.56 24.82
N ILE A 264 -44.35 -26.45 25.41
CA ILE A 264 -43.98 -27.18 26.63
C ILE A 264 -44.68 -26.63 27.87
N ARG A 265 -44.91 -25.31 27.93
CA ARG A 265 -45.58 -24.67 29.07
C ARG A 265 -47.11 -24.83 29.03
N GLY A 266 -47.67 -25.08 27.85
CA GLY A 266 -49.10 -25.31 27.63
C GLY A 266 -49.57 -26.76 27.85
N THR A 267 -48.66 -27.69 28.17
CA THR A 267 -48.94 -29.07 28.61
C THR A 267 -48.75 -29.21 30.11
#